data_AF-A0A7L8SJ55-F1
#
_entry.id   AF-A0A7L8SJ55-F1
#
_cell.length_a   1.000
_cell.length_b   1.000
_cell.length_c   1.000
_cell.angle_alpha   90.00
_cell.angle_beta   90.00
_cell.angle_gamma   90.00
#
_symmetry.space_group_name_H-M   'P 1'
#
loop_
_entity.id
_entity.type
_entity.pdbx_description
1 polymer ?
#
loop_
_entity_poly.entity_id
_entity_poly.type
_entity_poly.pdbx_seq_one_letter_code
_entity_poly.pdbx_strand_id
1 'polypeptide(L)'
;MPLCLTFFDRFDEPVLRNHGHYCRQFGYPHAWVESDRLAHPALRDCAKYAEMLRRLRGLDEGDWLLFLDGDSVVFHAVAVEVLMEGRDLLAVDGPKGLALGNLMILRNTAANRALLHAFIQAASRVVALVTPHLDEAELLRPAGMLPCYGQIGDCYVNISWRVATWFNARIFVVHLAGLRALDAEGRVTQELLHDANLQRLLVRRVNAALIDGEPVLPPPAYPAISEDAYSCLNPQAPIAFVTLYTHHINVYARVSEHNVRRYCERHGHGYHVYRAIPDELDPSISGAWVKSWLVKRHLAQHQWVVWVDADTLFVNQAKRIEPLLEGRDLLFAKDIGAWDVNSGVMAFRNTERNLELLTMLWERITRVDDKSTVYASQGDQYYTNEVLSQQGLIGDATVTDLLSINTPPHLAGDDSLLVHFVGLGEPYRSVYMADVDARSKRLAG
;
A
#
# COMPACT_ATOMS: atom_id res chain seq x y z
N MET A 1 -36.00 11.62 13.04
CA MET A 1 -35.31 11.87 11.74
C MET A 1 -34.16 10.90 11.54
N PRO A 2 -33.95 10.35 10.33
CA PRO A 2 -32.80 9.51 10.02
C PRO A 2 -31.45 10.20 10.24
N LEU A 3 -30.39 9.42 10.46
CA LEU A 3 -29.07 9.93 10.86
C LEU A 3 -27.93 9.17 10.18
N CYS A 4 -26.95 9.89 9.64
CA CYS A 4 -25.64 9.34 9.33
C CYS A 4 -24.66 9.62 10.48
N LEU A 5 -24.05 8.57 11.01
CA LEU A 5 -23.04 8.61 12.07
C LEU A 5 -21.68 8.15 11.50
N THR A 6 -20.67 8.99 11.64
CA THR A 6 -19.27 8.60 11.39
C THR A 6 -18.52 8.34 12.69
N PHE A 7 -17.82 7.21 12.78
CA PHE A 7 -17.01 6.86 13.94
C PHE A 7 -15.53 6.76 13.57
N PHE A 8 -14.71 7.59 14.20
CA PHE A 8 -13.27 7.61 13.97
C PHE A 8 -12.52 6.94 15.12
N ASP A 9 -11.67 5.96 14.79
CA ASP A 9 -10.59 5.51 15.67
C ASP A 9 -9.59 6.65 15.92
N ARG A 10 -9.29 7.39 14.86
CA ARG A 10 -8.54 8.65 14.86
C ARG A 10 -9.13 9.54 13.79
N PHE A 11 -9.31 10.82 14.11
CA PHE A 11 -9.91 11.77 13.18
C PHE A 11 -9.18 11.81 11.83
N ASP A 12 -9.95 11.71 10.75
CA ASP A 12 -9.50 11.82 9.36
C ASP A 12 -10.41 12.80 8.60
N GLU A 13 -9.89 14.01 8.37
CA GLU A 13 -10.62 15.09 7.70
C GLU A 13 -11.04 14.75 6.26
N PRO A 14 -10.18 14.19 5.39
CA PRO A 14 -10.58 13.70 4.07
C PRO A 14 -11.77 12.72 4.09
N VAL A 15 -11.78 11.77 5.03
CA VAL A 15 -12.92 10.83 5.18
C VAL A 15 -14.17 11.57 5.69
N LEU A 16 -14.03 12.48 6.66
CA LEU A 16 -15.17 13.28 7.11
C LEU A 16 -15.76 14.13 5.97
N ARG A 17 -14.90 14.72 5.12
CA ARG A 17 -15.32 15.47 3.93
C ARG A 17 -16.10 14.57 2.96
N ASN A 18 -15.66 13.34 2.76
CA ASN A 18 -16.35 12.34 1.94
C ASN A 18 -17.79 12.10 2.45
N HIS A 19 -17.91 11.72 3.73
CA HIS A 19 -19.20 11.42 4.34
C HIS A 19 -20.12 12.65 4.37
N GLY A 20 -19.56 13.82 4.68
CA GLY A 20 -20.31 15.08 4.70
C GLY A 20 -20.80 15.49 3.31
N HIS A 21 -20.05 15.21 2.25
CA HIS A 21 -20.50 15.44 0.87
C HIS A 21 -21.70 14.55 0.54
N TYR A 22 -21.60 13.25 0.82
CA TYR A 22 -22.72 12.30 0.66
C TYR A 22 -23.97 12.73 1.43
N CYS A 23 -23.82 13.11 2.70
CA CYS A 23 -24.96 13.52 3.53
C CYS A 23 -25.62 14.79 2.98
N ARG A 24 -24.83 15.79 2.54
CA ARG A 24 -25.38 17.01 1.93
C ARG A 24 -26.14 16.72 0.63
N GLN A 25 -25.66 15.78 -0.19
CA GLN A 25 -26.31 15.42 -1.45
C GLN A 25 -27.74 14.91 -1.24
N PHE A 26 -28.00 14.17 -0.16
CA PHE A 26 -29.33 13.62 0.14
C PHE A 26 -30.07 14.36 1.27
N GLY A 27 -29.49 15.42 1.84
CA GLY A 27 -30.08 16.17 2.95
C GLY A 27 -30.11 15.42 4.29
N TYR A 28 -29.21 14.44 4.48
CA TYR A 28 -29.13 13.67 5.72
C TYR A 28 -28.42 14.45 6.83
N PRO A 29 -28.94 14.45 8.08
CA PRO A 29 -28.19 14.87 9.25
C PRO A 29 -26.91 14.03 9.39
N HIS A 30 -25.78 14.70 9.64
CA HIS A 30 -24.48 14.05 9.82
C HIS A 30 -23.92 14.38 11.20
N ALA A 31 -23.61 13.33 11.96
CA ALA A 31 -22.87 13.42 13.21
C ALA A 31 -21.59 12.60 13.11
N TRP A 32 -20.57 12.97 13.89
CA TRP A 32 -19.36 12.19 14.01
C TRP A 32 -18.86 12.13 15.45
N VAL A 33 -18.08 11.10 15.76
CA VAL A 33 -17.42 10.89 17.04
C VAL A 33 -15.99 10.38 16.81
N GLU A 34 -15.10 10.67 17.75
CA GLU A 34 -13.72 10.19 17.77
C GLU A 34 -13.42 9.40 19.04
N SER A 35 -12.54 8.40 18.93
CA SER A 35 -12.20 7.46 19.99
C SER A 35 -10.69 7.26 20.19
N ASP A 36 -9.87 8.21 19.77
CA ASP A 36 -8.39 8.19 19.82
C ASP A 36 -7.82 7.85 21.20
N ARG A 37 -8.52 8.28 22.26
CA ARG A 37 -8.19 8.01 23.67
C ARG A 37 -8.34 6.54 24.09
N LEU A 38 -9.00 5.70 23.29
CA LEU A 38 -9.21 4.29 23.60
C LEU A 38 -8.11 3.48 22.90
N ALA A 39 -7.18 2.88 23.65
CA ALA A 39 -6.13 2.06 23.05
C ALA A 39 -6.58 0.62 22.73
N HIS A 40 -7.48 0.06 23.56
CA HIS A 40 -7.89 -1.34 23.45
C HIS A 40 -8.97 -1.54 22.37
N PRO A 41 -8.77 -2.40 21.35
CA PRO A 41 -9.72 -2.60 20.26
C PRO A 41 -11.14 -2.94 20.72
N ALA A 42 -11.28 -3.92 21.63
CA ALA A 42 -12.61 -4.27 22.15
C ALA A 42 -13.31 -3.15 22.96
N LEU A 43 -12.56 -2.22 23.56
CA LEU A 43 -13.16 -1.04 24.19
C LEU A 43 -13.65 -0.04 23.14
N ARG A 44 -12.95 0.08 22.00
CA ARG A 44 -13.44 0.84 20.84
C ARG A 44 -14.72 0.22 20.28
N ASP A 45 -14.76 -1.11 20.13
CA ASP A 45 -15.98 -1.81 19.70
C ASP A 45 -17.14 -1.55 20.66
N CYS A 46 -16.92 -1.68 21.98
CA CYS A 46 -17.92 -1.31 22.99
C CYS A 46 -18.41 0.12 22.80
N ALA A 47 -17.51 1.10 22.64
CA ALA A 47 -17.87 2.50 22.44
C ALA A 47 -18.63 2.74 21.13
N LYS A 48 -18.21 2.10 20.04
CA LYS A 48 -18.85 2.13 18.72
C LYS A 48 -20.30 1.66 18.82
N TYR A 49 -20.54 0.46 19.32
CA TYR A 49 -21.90 -0.08 19.41
C TYR A 49 -22.77 0.62 20.46
N ALA A 50 -22.18 1.10 21.56
CA ALA A 50 -22.90 1.91 22.54
C ALA A 50 -23.34 3.25 21.96
N GLU A 51 -22.49 3.91 21.17
CA GLU A 51 -22.84 5.16 20.48
C GLU A 51 -23.92 4.92 19.44
N MET A 52 -23.80 3.87 18.61
CA MET A 52 -24.85 3.48 17.66
C MET A 52 -26.19 3.24 18.36
N LEU A 53 -26.20 2.49 19.48
CA LEU A 53 -27.41 2.19 20.24
C LEU A 53 -28.03 3.46 20.84
N ARG A 54 -27.19 4.34 21.39
CA ARG A 54 -27.62 5.62 21.96
C ARG A 54 -28.27 6.51 20.90
N ARG A 55 -27.69 6.58 19.70
CA ARG A 55 -28.24 7.36 18.58
C ARG A 55 -29.51 6.73 18.04
N LEU A 56 -29.53 5.42 17.81
CA LEU A 56 -30.69 4.69 17.30
C LEU A 56 -31.91 4.88 18.21
N ARG A 57 -31.73 4.83 19.55
CA ARG A 57 -32.80 5.10 20.54
C ARG A 57 -33.34 6.53 20.50
N GLY A 58 -32.57 7.48 19.99
CA GLY A 58 -32.99 8.87 19.84
C GLY A 58 -33.74 9.15 18.53
N LEU A 59 -33.80 8.19 17.61
CA LEU A 59 -34.57 8.31 16.37
C LEU A 59 -36.02 7.88 16.60
N ASP A 60 -36.91 8.27 15.70
CA ASP A 60 -38.29 7.79 15.70
C ASP A 60 -38.32 6.30 15.33
N GLU A 61 -39.35 5.56 15.75
CA GLU A 61 -39.49 4.14 15.37
C GLU A 61 -39.62 4.05 13.85
N GLY A 62 -38.84 3.16 13.22
CA GLY A 62 -38.84 3.00 11.76
C GLY A 62 -37.86 3.92 11.00
N ASP A 63 -37.29 4.94 11.63
CA ASP A 63 -36.18 5.72 11.05
C ASP A 63 -34.89 4.92 11.00
N TRP A 64 -33.94 5.31 10.15
CA TRP A 64 -32.68 4.59 9.98
C TRP A 64 -31.46 5.36 10.52
N LEU A 65 -30.47 4.59 10.96
CA LEU A 65 -29.10 5.01 11.28
C LEU A 65 -28.15 4.40 10.25
N LEU A 66 -27.47 5.22 9.46
CA LEU A 66 -26.32 4.84 8.64
C LEU A 66 -25.06 5.02 9.48
N PHE A 67 -24.31 3.94 9.68
CA PHE A 67 -23.01 3.95 10.31
C PHE A 67 -21.91 3.79 9.27
N LEU A 68 -20.91 4.67 9.35
CA LEU A 68 -19.64 4.62 8.61
C LEU A 68 -18.49 4.81 9.59
N ASP A 69 -17.37 4.14 9.41
CA ASP A 69 -16.14 4.42 10.18
C ASP A 69 -15.04 5.10 9.35
N GLY A 70 -13.87 5.31 9.97
CA GLY A 70 -12.71 5.93 9.31
C GLY A 70 -12.13 5.13 8.13
N ASP A 71 -12.49 3.85 7.98
CA ASP A 71 -12.06 3.00 6.87
C ASP A 71 -13.10 2.91 5.75
N SER A 72 -14.20 3.65 5.89
CA SER A 72 -15.27 3.72 4.90
C SER A 72 -15.08 4.93 3.99
N VAL A 73 -15.21 4.71 2.69
CA VAL A 73 -15.29 5.81 1.72
C VAL A 73 -16.48 5.58 0.80
N VAL A 74 -17.41 6.52 0.77
CA VAL A 74 -18.50 6.55 -0.21
C VAL A 74 -17.89 6.82 -1.58
N PHE A 75 -18.11 5.89 -2.51
CA PHE A 75 -17.59 5.98 -3.87
C PHE A 75 -18.69 6.37 -4.86
N HIS A 76 -19.81 5.64 -4.90
CA HIS A 76 -20.99 6.03 -5.66
C HIS A 76 -22.14 6.33 -4.71
N ALA A 77 -22.60 7.57 -4.68
CA ALA A 77 -23.69 8.00 -3.81
C ALA A 77 -25.00 7.26 -4.13
N VAL A 78 -25.56 6.54 -3.15
CA VAL A 78 -26.87 5.88 -3.22
C VAL A 78 -27.72 6.29 -2.02
N ALA A 79 -28.98 6.64 -2.25
CA ALA A 79 -29.90 7.00 -1.18
C ALA A 79 -30.12 5.81 -0.23
N VAL A 80 -30.10 6.05 1.08
CA VAL A 80 -30.31 5.00 2.09
C VAL A 80 -31.68 4.36 1.94
N GLU A 81 -32.70 5.13 1.55
CA GLU A 81 -34.06 4.63 1.32
C GLU A 81 -34.08 3.50 0.29
N VAL A 82 -33.28 3.62 -0.78
CA VAL A 82 -33.15 2.58 -1.82
C VAL A 82 -32.44 1.35 -1.26
N LEU A 83 -31.36 1.55 -0.48
CA LEU A 83 -30.62 0.45 0.13
C LEU A 83 -31.44 -0.32 1.17
N MET A 84 -32.36 0.37 1.86
CA MET A 84 -33.17 -0.16 2.95
C MET A 84 -34.60 -0.57 2.55
N GLU A 85 -34.93 -0.56 1.25
CA GLU A 85 -36.24 -0.97 0.78
C GLU A 85 -36.53 -2.43 1.17
N GLY A 86 -37.61 -2.63 1.93
CA GLY A 86 -38.03 -3.94 2.44
C GLY A 86 -37.10 -4.54 3.51
N ARG A 87 -36.22 -3.74 4.13
CA ARG A 87 -35.20 -4.20 5.09
C ARG A 87 -35.19 -3.35 6.35
N ASP A 88 -34.73 -3.99 7.43
CA ASP A 88 -34.42 -3.35 8.71
C ASP A 88 -32.94 -3.33 9.03
N LEU A 89 -32.13 -4.18 8.40
CA LEU A 89 -30.67 -4.24 8.57
C LEU A 89 -29.99 -4.32 7.20
N LEU A 90 -28.87 -3.63 7.07
CA LEU A 90 -27.91 -3.84 5.99
C LEU A 90 -26.50 -3.89 6.58
N ALA A 91 -25.83 -5.00 6.34
CA ALA A 91 -24.41 -5.25 6.61
C ALA A 91 -23.90 -6.22 5.54
N VAL A 92 -22.59 -6.36 5.38
CA VAL A 92 -21.98 -7.17 4.31
C VAL A 92 -20.91 -8.10 4.89
N ASP A 93 -20.96 -9.37 4.51
CA ASP A 93 -19.92 -10.34 4.85
C ASP A 93 -18.60 -10.01 4.13
N GLY A 94 -17.47 -10.32 4.75
CA GLY A 94 -16.16 -10.07 4.15
C GLY A 94 -15.60 -11.27 3.41
N PRO A 95 -14.56 -11.07 2.59
CA PRO A 95 -13.97 -12.13 1.74
C PRO A 95 -13.24 -13.22 2.53
N LYS A 96 -12.95 -13.00 3.82
CA LYS A 96 -12.23 -13.94 4.69
C LYS A 96 -13.07 -14.43 5.88
N GLY A 97 -14.40 -14.37 5.76
CA GLY A 97 -15.34 -14.91 6.75
C GLY A 97 -15.64 -14.02 7.96
N LEU A 98 -15.01 -12.84 8.06
CA LEU A 98 -15.35 -11.79 9.02
C LEU A 98 -16.11 -10.68 8.32
N ALA A 99 -17.07 -10.05 9.00
CA ALA A 99 -17.89 -9.00 8.41
C ALA A 99 -17.07 -7.75 8.04
N LEU A 100 -17.49 -7.06 6.97
CA LEU A 100 -17.02 -5.70 6.66
C LEU A 100 -17.73 -4.70 7.58
N GLY A 101 -17.27 -4.65 8.84
CA GLY A 101 -17.88 -3.89 9.93
C GLY A 101 -17.76 -2.36 9.82
N ASN A 102 -17.19 -1.86 8.71
CA ASN A 102 -17.01 -0.43 8.44
C ASN A 102 -18.32 0.27 8.04
N LEU A 103 -19.26 -0.47 7.46
CA LEU A 103 -20.59 -0.01 7.07
C LEU A 103 -21.67 -0.82 7.78
N MET A 104 -22.66 -0.15 8.35
CA MET A 104 -23.91 -0.77 8.80
C MET A 104 -25.08 0.20 8.65
N ILE A 105 -26.24 -0.28 8.20
CA ILE A 105 -27.47 0.52 8.22
C ILE A 105 -28.52 -0.21 9.06
N LEU A 106 -29.11 0.49 10.02
CA LEU A 106 -30.05 -0.07 10.97
C LEU A 106 -31.32 0.76 11.00
N ARG A 107 -32.48 0.13 10.78
CA ARG A 107 -33.77 0.73 11.14
C ARG A 107 -33.95 0.70 12.65
N ASN A 108 -34.53 1.73 13.24
CA ASN A 108 -34.85 1.78 14.65
C ASN A 108 -36.04 0.85 14.92
N THR A 109 -35.71 -0.38 15.30
CA THR A 109 -36.65 -1.43 15.69
C THR A 109 -36.18 -2.07 17.00
N ALA A 110 -37.09 -2.74 17.71
CA ALA A 110 -36.73 -3.49 18.92
C ALA A 110 -35.63 -4.54 18.64
N ALA A 111 -35.70 -5.22 17.49
CA ALA A 111 -34.73 -6.24 17.10
C ALA A 111 -33.33 -5.65 16.89
N ASN A 112 -33.20 -4.54 16.17
CA ASN A 112 -31.91 -3.90 15.93
C ASN A 112 -31.31 -3.27 17.20
N ARG A 113 -32.14 -2.75 18.11
CA ARG A 113 -31.67 -2.30 19.43
C ARG A 113 -31.13 -3.47 20.26
N ALA A 114 -31.77 -4.64 20.20
CA ALA A 114 -31.30 -5.85 20.86
C ALA A 114 -29.99 -6.38 20.24
N LEU A 115 -29.86 -6.34 18.91
CA LEU A 115 -28.64 -6.71 18.19
C LEU A 115 -27.45 -5.83 18.62
N LEU A 116 -27.62 -4.51 18.68
CA LEU A 116 -26.58 -3.61 19.17
C LEU A 116 -26.21 -3.87 20.64
N HIS A 117 -27.18 -4.26 21.47
CA HIS A 117 -26.89 -4.67 22.84
C HIS A 117 -26.06 -5.97 22.89
N ALA A 118 -26.37 -6.94 22.02
CA ALA A 118 -25.62 -8.18 21.92
C ALA A 118 -24.17 -7.93 21.49
N PHE A 119 -23.94 -7.00 20.55
CA PHE A 119 -22.59 -6.55 20.18
C PHE A 119 -21.81 -5.99 21.38
N ILE A 120 -22.43 -5.10 22.17
CA ILE A 120 -21.78 -4.53 23.37
C ILE A 120 -21.43 -5.64 24.37
N GLN A 121 -22.31 -6.61 24.56
CA GLN A 121 -22.06 -7.76 25.44
C GLN A 121 -20.91 -8.63 24.92
N ALA A 122 -20.87 -8.92 23.62
CA ALA A 122 -19.82 -9.71 23.00
C ALA A 122 -18.46 -9.00 23.10
N ALA A 123 -18.39 -7.70 22.80
CA ALA A 123 -17.18 -6.89 22.98
C ALA A 123 -16.73 -6.84 24.46
N SER A 124 -17.68 -6.73 25.41
CA SER A 124 -17.38 -6.75 26.85
C SER A 124 -16.78 -8.08 27.31
N ARG A 125 -17.16 -9.21 26.69
CA ARG A 125 -16.55 -10.52 26.96
C ARG A 125 -15.10 -10.58 26.52
N VAL A 126 -14.74 -9.89 25.43
CA VAL A 126 -13.34 -9.75 25.01
C VAL A 126 -12.54 -8.92 26.01
N VAL A 127 -13.10 -7.79 26.47
CA VAL A 127 -12.49 -6.96 27.52
C VAL A 127 -12.29 -7.74 28.82
N ALA A 128 -13.24 -8.60 29.17
CA ALA A 128 -13.17 -9.48 30.33
C ALA A 128 -12.31 -10.74 30.11
N LEU A 129 -11.63 -10.87 28.96
CA LEU A 129 -10.80 -12.01 28.57
C LEU A 129 -11.54 -13.37 28.55
N VAL A 130 -12.86 -13.35 28.40
CA VAL A 130 -13.72 -14.54 28.30
C VAL A 130 -13.68 -15.12 26.89
N THR A 131 -13.54 -14.27 25.87
CA THR A 131 -13.38 -14.65 24.47
C THR A 131 -12.20 -13.90 23.85
N PRO A 132 -11.48 -14.48 22.87
CA PRO A 132 -10.26 -13.87 22.33
C PRO A 132 -10.53 -12.69 21.39
N HIS A 133 -11.70 -12.65 20.75
CA HIS A 133 -12.10 -11.58 19.81
C HIS A 133 -13.63 -11.46 19.72
N LEU A 134 -14.08 -10.39 19.08
CA LEU A 134 -15.46 -10.19 18.65
C LEU A 134 -15.58 -10.66 17.20
N ASP A 135 -16.46 -11.62 16.93
CA ASP A 135 -16.86 -11.97 15.56
C ASP A 135 -18.19 -11.29 15.26
N GLU A 136 -18.15 -10.18 14.53
CA GLU A 136 -19.39 -9.48 14.17
C GLU A 136 -20.29 -10.33 13.27
N ALA A 137 -19.71 -11.20 12.44
CA ALA A 137 -20.45 -11.97 11.46
C ALA A 137 -21.32 -13.04 12.13
N GLU A 138 -20.92 -13.58 13.28
CA GLU A 138 -21.74 -14.52 14.07
C GLU A 138 -23.09 -13.90 14.47
N LEU A 139 -23.10 -12.62 14.84
CA LEU A 139 -24.31 -11.89 15.22
C LEU A 139 -25.10 -11.38 14.01
N LEU A 140 -24.43 -11.02 12.92
CA LEU A 140 -25.05 -10.41 11.73
C LEU A 140 -25.68 -11.43 10.77
N ARG A 141 -25.09 -12.62 10.61
CA ARG A 141 -25.63 -13.64 9.67
C ARG A 141 -27.07 -14.03 10.01
N PRO A 142 -27.44 -14.37 11.27
CA PRO A 142 -28.82 -14.68 11.62
C PRO A 142 -29.77 -13.48 11.45
N ALA A 143 -29.25 -12.25 11.51
CA ALA A 143 -30.02 -11.02 11.35
C ALA A 143 -30.23 -10.62 9.88
N GLY A 144 -29.70 -11.37 8.90
CA GLY A 144 -29.91 -11.14 7.47
C GLY A 144 -28.83 -10.31 6.78
N MET A 145 -27.57 -10.45 7.21
CA MET A 145 -26.42 -9.85 6.50
C MET A 145 -26.34 -10.29 5.03
N LEU A 146 -25.94 -9.38 4.14
CA LEU A 146 -25.68 -9.71 2.75
C LEU A 146 -24.40 -10.55 2.62
N PRO A 147 -24.33 -11.48 1.64
CA PRO A 147 -23.11 -12.22 1.37
C PRO A 147 -21.98 -11.27 0.90
N CYS A 148 -20.75 -11.78 0.91
CA CYS A 148 -19.62 -11.07 0.33
C CYS A 148 -19.91 -10.67 -1.12
N TYR A 149 -19.59 -9.42 -1.47
CA TYR A 149 -19.94 -8.80 -2.75
C TYR A 149 -21.46 -8.68 -2.99
N GLY A 150 -22.25 -8.62 -1.92
CA GLY A 150 -23.70 -8.41 -1.98
C GLY A 150 -24.07 -7.14 -2.74
N GLN A 151 -25.08 -7.27 -3.60
CA GLN A 151 -25.60 -6.19 -4.43
C GLN A 151 -27.04 -5.84 -4.07
N ILE A 152 -27.40 -4.59 -4.29
CA ILE A 152 -28.78 -4.10 -4.31
C ILE A 152 -28.98 -3.41 -5.65
N GLY A 153 -29.86 -3.98 -6.50
CA GLY A 153 -29.94 -3.59 -7.90
C GLY A 153 -28.62 -3.88 -8.63
N ASP A 154 -28.05 -2.85 -9.27
CA ASP A 154 -26.77 -2.89 -9.98
C ASP A 154 -25.58 -2.41 -9.12
N CYS A 155 -25.81 -2.10 -7.84
CA CYS A 155 -24.82 -1.50 -6.96
C CYS A 155 -24.29 -2.51 -5.93
N TYR A 156 -22.97 -2.69 -5.89
CA TYR A 156 -22.31 -3.37 -4.79
C TYR A 156 -22.35 -2.51 -3.52
N VAL A 157 -22.71 -3.10 -2.40
CA VAL A 157 -22.93 -2.34 -1.15
C VAL A 157 -21.62 -1.94 -0.48
N ASN A 158 -20.72 -2.90 -0.26
CA ASN A 158 -19.43 -2.66 0.40
C ASN A 158 -18.37 -3.60 -0.18
N ILE A 159 -17.28 -3.05 -0.71
CA ILE A 159 -16.22 -3.81 -1.38
C ILE A 159 -14.86 -3.42 -0.80
N SER A 160 -13.99 -4.40 -0.56
CA SER A 160 -12.61 -4.11 -0.18
C SER A 160 -11.81 -3.59 -1.36
N TRP A 161 -10.98 -2.57 -1.12
CA TRP A 161 -10.02 -2.06 -2.11
C TRP A 161 -9.03 -3.11 -2.62
N ARG A 162 -8.87 -4.24 -1.90
CA ARG A 162 -8.05 -5.38 -2.31
C ARG A 162 -8.59 -6.09 -3.56
N VAL A 163 -9.84 -5.85 -3.94
CA VAL A 163 -10.37 -6.29 -5.24
C VAL A 163 -9.75 -5.42 -6.34
N ALA A 164 -8.77 -5.93 -7.08
CA ALA A 164 -7.92 -5.14 -7.99
C ALA A 164 -8.66 -4.29 -9.05
N THR A 165 -9.94 -4.55 -9.32
CA THR A 165 -10.76 -3.86 -10.31
C THR A 165 -11.97 -3.12 -9.72
N TRP A 166 -12.02 -2.90 -8.40
CA TRP A 166 -13.18 -2.29 -7.72
C TRP A 166 -13.59 -0.95 -8.34
N PHE A 167 -12.63 -0.15 -8.81
CA PHE A 167 -12.86 1.15 -9.40
C PHE A 167 -13.62 1.12 -10.75
N ASN A 168 -13.82 -0.06 -11.34
CA ASN A 168 -14.61 -0.25 -12.57
C ASN A 168 -16.08 -0.62 -12.29
N ALA A 169 -16.46 -0.81 -11.03
CA ALA A 169 -17.78 -1.24 -10.63
C ALA A 169 -18.55 -0.12 -9.92
N ARG A 170 -19.88 -0.16 -10.04
CA ARG A 170 -20.77 0.68 -9.24
C ARG A 170 -20.81 0.15 -7.81
N ILE A 171 -20.16 0.87 -6.90
CA ILE A 171 -20.00 0.49 -5.49
C ILE A 171 -20.43 1.66 -4.60
N PHE A 172 -21.29 1.40 -3.62
CA PHE A 172 -21.69 2.41 -2.65
C PHE A 172 -20.51 2.80 -1.73
N VAL A 173 -20.00 1.86 -0.92
CA VAL A 173 -18.87 2.09 -0.02
C VAL A 173 -17.68 1.19 -0.39
N VAL A 174 -16.49 1.76 -0.35
CA VAL A 174 -15.24 1.00 -0.44
C VAL A 174 -14.63 0.91 0.96
N HIS A 175 -14.37 -0.31 1.41
CA HIS A 175 -13.65 -0.59 2.64
C HIS A 175 -12.14 -0.50 2.39
N LEU A 176 -11.48 0.46 3.03
CA LEU A 176 -10.07 0.76 2.84
C LEU A 176 -9.14 0.12 3.89
N ALA A 177 -9.66 -0.51 4.95
CA ALA A 177 -8.82 -1.13 5.97
C ALA A 177 -8.07 -2.37 5.43
N GLY A 178 -7.07 -2.80 6.20
CA GLY A 178 -6.46 -4.13 6.02
C GLY A 178 -7.48 -5.23 6.33
N LEU A 179 -7.56 -6.24 5.46
CA LEU A 179 -8.48 -7.36 5.67
C LEU A 179 -8.07 -8.18 6.89
N ARG A 180 -9.04 -8.39 7.78
CA ARG A 180 -8.94 -9.31 8.93
C ARG A 180 -9.24 -10.74 8.47
N ALA A 181 -8.54 -11.71 9.05
CA ALA A 181 -8.78 -13.13 8.82
C ALA A 181 -8.63 -13.91 10.13
N LEU A 182 -9.21 -15.10 10.22
CA LEU A 182 -8.93 -16.02 11.32
C LEU A 182 -7.80 -16.96 10.91
N ASP A 183 -6.80 -17.15 11.78
CA ASP A 183 -5.83 -18.23 11.62
C ASP A 183 -6.41 -19.59 12.04
N ALA A 184 -5.60 -20.65 11.93
CA ALA A 184 -6.01 -22.01 12.27
C ALA A 184 -6.41 -22.16 13.75
N GLU A 185 -5.93 -21.27 14.62
CA GLU A 185 -6.26 -21.23 16.05
C GLU A 185 -7.43 -20.28 16.36
N GLY A 186 -8.07 -19.69 15.34
CA GLY A 186 -9.20 -18.78 15.50
C GLY A 186 -8.79 -17.38 16.02
N ARG A 187 -7.52 -16.99 15.90
CA ARG A 187 -7.04 -15.66 16.23
C ARG A 187 -7.21 -14.74 15.02
N VAL A 188 -7.59 -13.49 15.28
CA VAL A 188 -7.67 -12.48 14.22
C VAL A 188 -6.25 -12.10 13.81
N THR A 189 -5.92 -12.37 12.56
CA THR A 189 -4.71 -11.91 11.88
C THR A 189 -5.05 -10.74 10.97
N GLN A 190 -4.13 -9.78 10.89
CA GLN A 190 -4.18 -8.69 9.92
C GLN A 190 -3.21 -9.00 8.79
N GLU A 191 -3.54 -8.59 7.57
CA GLU A 191 -2.57 -8.61 6.48
C GLU A 191 -1.32 -7.80 6.86
N LEU A 192 -0.15 -8.44 6.73
CA LEU A 192 1.11 -8.00 7.33
C LEU A 192 1.65 -6.65 6.80
N LEU A 193 0.98 -6.00 5.84
CA LEU A 193 1.50 -4.84 5.10
C LEU A 193 0.37 -3.89 4.66
N HIS A 194 -0.56 -3.55 5.56
CA HIS A 194 -1.52 -2.49 5.28
C HIS A 194 -0.82 -1.12 5.28
N ASP A 195 -0.90 -0.37 4.18
CA ASP A 195 -0.26 0.92 4.03
C ASP A 195 -1.26 2.08 4.21
N ALA A 196 -1.20 2.73 5.36
CA ALA A 196 -2.02 3.89 5.68
C ALA A 196 -1.78 5.10 4.76
N ASN A 197 -0.57 5.24 4.17
CA ASN A 197 -0.30 6.28 3.18
C ASN A 197 -1.07 6.01 1.87
N LEU A 198 -1.08 4.76 1.42
CA LEU A 198 -1.88 4.34 0.26
C LEU A 198 -3.38 4.50 0.54
N GLN A 199 -3.87 4.11 1.72
CA GLN A 199 -5.26 4.35 2.11
C GLN A 199 -5.62 5.84 2.01
N ARG A 200 -4.80 6.73 2.58
CA ARG A 200 -5.02 8.19 2.48
C ARG A 200 -5.02 8.69 1.04
N LEU A 201 -4.16 8.15 0.18
CA LEU A 201 -4.17 8.45 -1.25
C LEU A 201 -5.49 8.01 -1.90
N LEU A 202 -5.96 6.79 -1.61
CA LEU A 202 -7.23 6.28 -2.15
C LEU A 202 -8.43 7.14 -1.70
N VAL A 203 -8.48 7.59 -0.44
CA VAL A 203 -9.50 8.55 0.03
C VAL A 203 -9.47 9.83 -0.82
N ARG A 204 -8.28 10.42 -1.03
CA ARG A 204 -8.14 11.63 -1.85
C ARG A 204 -8.61 11.40 -3.29
N ARG A 205 -8.25 10.27 -3.89
CA ARG A 205 -8.64 9.91 -5.26
C ARG A 205 -10.14 9.67 -5.41
N VAL A 206 -10.77 8.99 -4.45
CA VAL A 206 -12.23 8.80 -4.45
C VAL A 206 -12.94 10.13 -4.24
N ASN A 207 -12.45 10.99 -3.35
CA ASN A 207 -13.02 12.33 -3.17
C ASN A 207 -12.91 13.18 -4.42
N ALA A 208 -11.75 13.18 -5.10
CA ALA A 208 -11.58 13.90 -6.36
C ALA A 208 -12.54 13.38 -7.45
N ALA A 209 -12.76 12.06 -7.50
CA ALA A 209 -13.71 11.48 -8.43
C ALA A 209 -15.17 11.83 -8.12
N LEU A 210 -15.57 11.67 -6.85
CA LEU A 210 -16.95 11.91 -6.41
C LEU A 210 -17.33 13.40 -6.42
N ILE A 211 -16.42 14.28 -6.00
CA ILE A 211 -16.69 15.71 -5.79
C ILE A 211 -16.33 16.52 -7.02
N ASP A 212 -15.18 16.21 -7.64
CA ASP A 212 -14.59 17.04 -8.69
C ASP A 212 -14.70 16.39 -10.10
N GLY A 213 -15.24 15.16 -10.18
CA GLY A 213 -15.44 14.44 -11.45
C GLY A 213 -14.16 13.90 -12.08
N GLU A 214 -13.06 13.79 -11.33
CA GLU A 214 -11.80 13.21 -11.82
C GLU A 214 -11.87 11.68 -12.01
N PRO A 215 -11.02 11.09 -12.87
CA PRO A 215 -10.82 9.63 -12.86
C PRO A 215 -10.27 9.17 -11.49
N VAL A 216 -10.67 8.01 -10.97
CA VAL A 216 -10.21 7.56 -9.64
C VAL A 216 -8.70 7.27 -9.63
N LEU A 217 -8.24 6.39 -10.51
CA LEU A 217 -6.83 5.95 -10.58
C LEU A 217 -6.26 6.25 -11.97
N PRO A 218 -6.05 7.54 -12.33
CA PRO A 218 -5.54 7.89 -13.65
C PRO A 218 -4.08 7.43 -13.79
N PRO A 219 -3.66 6.94 -14.98
CA PRO A 219 -2.26 6.63 -15.22
C PRO A 219 -1.42 7.92 -15.06
N PRO A 220 -0.23 7.85 -14.43
CA PRO A 220 0.60 9.03 -14.25
C PRO A 220 1.02 9.67 -15.57
N ALA A 221 0.84 10.99 -15.67
CA ALA A 221 1.26 11.77 -16.82
C ALA A 221 2.66 12.35 -16.60
N TYR A 222 3.66 11.75 -17.25
CA TYR A 222 5.04 12.22 -17.26
C TYR A 222 5.47 12.64 -18.67
N PRO A 223 6.43 13.59 -18.82
CA PRO A 223 7.03 13.92 -20.10
C PRO A 223 7.64 12.70 -20.80
N ALA A 224 7.67 12.73 -22.14
CA ALA A 224 8.40 11.71 -22.89
C ALA A 224 9.89 11.76 -22.52
N ILE A 225 10.48 10.58 -22.45
CA ILE A 225 11.92 10.33 -22.24
C ILE A 225 12.45 9.61 -23.47
N SER A 226 13.77 9.43 -23.58
CA SER A 226 14.36 8.74 -24.72
C SER A 226 13.75 7.34 -24.89
N GLU A 227 13.45 6.97 -26.14
CA GLU A 227 13.05 5.61 -26.51
C GLU A 227 14.25 4.70 -26.79
N ASP A 228 15.47 5.23 -26.71
CA ASP A 228 16.70 4.44 -26.86
C ASP A 228 16.72 3.34 -25.78
N ALA A 229 17.11 2.13 -26.20
CA ALA A 229 17.24 0.97 -25.32
C ALA A 229 18.20 1.22 -24.15
N TYR A 230 19.14 2.16 -24.31
CA TYR A 230 20.08 2.58 -23.29
C TYR A 230 20.36 4.08 -23.39
N SER A 231 20.43 4.76 -22.25
CA SER A 231 20.91 6.14 -22.15
C SER A 231 21.70 6.37 -20.87
N CYS A 232 22.60 7.35 -20.88
CA CYS A 232 23.42 7.69 -19.73
C CYS A 232 23.46 9.21 -19.49
N LEU A 233 23.29 9.61 -18.24
CA LEU A 233 23.60 10.95 -17.72
C LEU A 233 24.95 10.89 -16.99
N ASN A 234 25.79 11.92 -17.15
CA ASN A 234 27.06 12.09 -16.45
C ASN A 234 27.94 10.81 -16.39
N PRO A 235 28.38 10.27 -17.55
CA PRO A 235 29.08 8.98 -17.63
C PRO A 235 30.44 8.93 -16.91
N GLN A 236 30.96 10.06 -16.45
CA GLN A 236 32.25 10.17 -15.76
C GLN A 236 32.10 10.51 -14.27
N ALA A 237 30.88 10.56 -13.74
CA ALA A 237 30.65 10.85 -12.33
C ALA A 237 31.24 9.75 -11.43
N PRO A 238 31.76 10.07 -10.23
CA PRO A 238 32.32 9.06 -9.33
C PRO A 238 31.28 8.07 -8.80
N ILE A 239 30.02 8.50 -8.65
CA ILE A 239 28.91 7.66 -8.21
C ILE A 239 27.91 7.60 -9.36
N ALA A 240 27.51 6.38 -9.75
CA ALA A 240 26.49 6.17 -10.77
C ALA A 240 25.36 5.27 -10.27
N PHE A 241 24.15 5.61 -10.69
CA PHE A 241 22.96 4.79 -10.50
C PHE A 241 22.66 4.00 -11.77
N VAL A 242 22.18 2.78 -11.61
CA VAL A 242 21.82 1.88 -12.72
C VAL A 242 20.42 1.34 -12.47
N THR A 243 19.59 1.40 -13.50
CA THR A 243 18.26 0.78 -13.49
C THR A 243 17.98 0.08 -14.81
N LEU A 244 17.06 -0.88 -14.79
CA LEU A 244 16.49 -1.47 -15.98
C LEU A 244 14.98 -1.62 -15.81
N TYR A 245 14.25 -1.28 -16.87
CA TYR A 245 12.85 -1.63 -16.99
C TYR A 245 12.52 -1.97 -18.45
N THR A 246 11.43 -2.70 -18.68
CA THR A 246 10.96 -3.03 -20.02
C THR A 246 9.57 -2.42 -20.25
N HIS A 247 9.06 -2.53 -21.47
CA HIS A 247 7.73 -2.03 -21.82
C HIS A 247 6.59 -2.60 -20.94
N HIS A 248 6.76 -3.79 -20.35
CA HIS A 248 5.76 -4.40 -19.45
C HIS A 248 5.52 -3.62 -18.16
N ILE A 249 6.48 -2.80 -17.74
CA ILE A 249 6.45 -2.07 -16.47
C ILE A 249 6.71 -0.57 -16.64
N ASN A 250 6.58 -0.07 -17.87
CA ASN A 250 6.96 1.30 -18.21
C ASN A 250 6.13 2.37 -17.47
N VAL A 251 4.90 2.08 -17.06
CA VAL A 251 3.99 3.06 -16.45
C VAL A 251 4.58 3.61 -15.15
N TYR A 252 4.90 2.73 -14.19
CA TYR A 252 5.54 3.17 -12.95
C TYR A 252 7.04 3.43 -13.13
N ALA A 253 7.73 2.71 -14.03
CA ALA A 253 9.16 2.92 -14.23
C ALA A 253 9.48 4.33 -14.76
N ARG A 254 8.60 4.92 -15.56
CA ARG A 254 8.73 6.32 -16.01
C ARG A 254 8.66 7.31 -14.85
N VAL A 255 7.88 7.02 -13.81
CA VAL A 255 7.84 7.84 -12.60
C VAL A 255 9.21 7.80 -11.91
N SER A 256 9.76 6.59 -11.74
CA SER A 256 11.09 6.39 -11.15
C SER A 256 12.19 7.05 -11.97
N GLU A 257 12.20 6.88 -13.29
CA GLU A 257 13.24 7.46 -14.14
C GLU A 257 13.31 8.99 -14.00
N HIS A 258 12.16 9.68 -14.05
CA HIS A 258 12.15 11.14 -13.86
C HIS A 258 12.59 11.56 -12.47
N ASN A 259 12.24 10.77 -11.45
CA ASN A 259 12.60 11.04 -10.07
C ASN A 259 14.10 10.84 -9.81
N VAL A 260 14.66 9.71 -10.23
CA VAL A 260 16.08 9.36 -10.08
C VAL A 260 16.94 10.26 -10.95
N ARG A 261 16.52 10.55 -12.19
CA ARG A 261 17.22 11.50 -13.06
C ARG A 261 17.38 12.86 -12.38
N ARG A 262 16.29 13.41 -11.81
CA ARG A 262 16.32 14.69 -11.09
C ARG A 262 17.27 14.67 -9.90
N TYR A 263 17.29 13.57 -9.15
CA TYR A 263 18.23 13.37 -8.06
C TYR A 263 19.68 13.37 -8.56
N CYS A 264 19.97 12.62 -9.62
CA CYS A 264 21.32 12.55 -10.21
C CYS A 264 21.78 13.88 -10.80
N GLU A 265 20.90 14.63 -11.49
CA GLU A 265 21.19 15.98 -12.00
C GLU A 265 21.54 16.94 -10.86
N ARG A 266 20.81 16.88 -9.73
CA ARG A 266 21.05 17.75 -8.56
C ARG A 266 22.40 17.51 -7.90
N HIS A 267 22.82 16.25 -7.78
CA HIS A 267 24.03 15.88 -7.04
C HIS A 267 25.25 15.59 -7.93
N GLY A 268 25.09 15.69 -9.25
CA GLY A 268 26.17 15.42 -10.22
C GLY A 268 26.52 13.94 -10.34
N HIS A 269 25.57 13.05 -10.06
CA HIS A 269 25.76 11.61 -10.19
C HIS A 269 25.52 11.12 -11.62
N GLY A 270 26.11 9.97 -11.93
CA GLY A 270 25.85 9.22 -13.16
C GLY A 270 24.50 8.53 -13.09
N TYR A 271 23.84 8.34 -14.23
CA TYR A 271 22.60 7.55 -14.29
C TYR A 271 22.52 6.76 -15.60
N HIS A 272 22.61 5.44 -15.50
CA HIS A 272 22.48 4.50 -16.60
C HIS A 272 21.08 3.91 -16.58
N VAL A 273 20.35 4.11 -17.69
CA VAL A 273 18.98 3.65 -17.83
C VAL A 273 18.90 2.68 -18.98
N TYR A 274 18.47 1.45 -18.69
CA TYR A 274 18.16 0.43 -19.68
C TYR A 274 16.65 0.27 -19.83
N ARG A 275 16.15 0.35 -21.06
CA ARG A 275 14.72 0.25 -21.42
C ARG A 275 14.37 -1.07 -22.13
N ALA A 276 15.37 -1.92 -22.30
CA ALA A 276 15.27 -3.27 -22.83
C ALA A 276 16.36 -4.14 -22.19
N ILE A 277 16.19 -5.46 -22.25
CA ILE A 277 17.26 -6.40 -21.93
C ILE A 277 18.39 -6.18 -22.94
N PRO A 278 19.66 -6.03 -22.50
CA PRO A 278 20.81 -5.92 -23.41
C PRO A 278 20.88 -7.10 -24.38
N ASP A 279 21.21 -6.82 -25.65
CA ASP A 279 21.24 -7.81 -26.74
C ASP A 279 22.21 -8.98 -26.48
N GLU A 280 23.19 -8.81 -25.58
CA GLU A 280 24.13 -9.85 -25.20
C GLU A 280 23.51 -10.91 -24.26
N LEU A 281 22.29 -10.70 -23.77
CA LEU A 281 21.58 -11.56 -22.84
C LEU A 281 20.33 -12.17 -23.50
N ASP A 282 19.82 -13.25 -22.90
CA ASP A 282 18.57 -13.86 -23.33
C ASP A 282 17.41 -12.86 -23.16
N PRO A 283 16.70 -12.45 -24.23
CA PRO A 283 15.62 -11.47 -24.14
C PRO A 283 14.41 -11.97 -23.32
N SER A 284 14.32 -13.27 -23.06
CA SER A 284 13.27 -13.86 -22.20
C SER A 284 13.58 -13.74 -20.70
N ILE A 285 14.79 -13.32 -20.33
CA ILE A 285 15.16 -13.13 -18.93
C ILE A 285 14.40 -11.93 -18.34
N SER A 286 13.80 -12.10 -17.17
CA SER A 286 13.24 -10.96 -16.45
C SER A 286 14.35 -10.00 -16.00
N GLY A 287 14.09 -8.69 -16.12
CA GLY A 287 15.05 -7.63 -15.76
C GLY A 287 15.57 -7.71 -14.33
N ALA A 288 14.80 -8.30 -13.40
CA ALA A 288 15.23 -8.50 -12.02
C ALA A 288 16.45 -9.43 -11.89
N TRP A 289 16.74 -10.28 -12.87
CA TRP A 289 17.86 -11.22 -12.82
C TRP A 289 19.17 -10.66 -13.34
N VAL A 290 19.16 -9.52 -14.05
CA VAL A 290 20.36 -8.99 -14.73
C VAL A 290 21.06 -7.88 -13.93
N LYS A 291 20.61 -7.61 -12.69
CA LYS A 291 21.12 -6.55 -11.82
C LYS A 291 22.63 -6.63 -11.63
N SER A 292 23.14 -7.78 -11.21
CA SER A 292 24.58 -7.99 -10.94
C SER A 292 25.41 -7.86 -12.22
N TRP A 293 24.90 -8.32 -13.36
CA TRP A 293 25.55 -8.17 -14.66
C TRP A 293 25.68 -6.69 -15.07
N LEU A 294 24.60 -5.93 -14.92
CA LEU A 294 24.58 -4.50 -15.26
C LEU A 294 25.46 -3.67 -14.33
N VAL A 295 25.43 -3.94 -13.02
CA VAL A 295 26.33 -3.30 -12.06
C VAL A 295 27.78 -3.60 -12.40
N LYS A 296 28.11 -4.87 -12.69
CA LYS A 296 29.45 -5.28 -13.11
C LYS A 296 29.92 -4.56 -14.37
N ARG A 297 29.04 -4.39 -15.37
CA ARG A 297 29.35 -3.70 -16.64
C ARG A 297 29.84 -2.27 -16.42
N HIS A 298 29.30 -1.57 -15.42
CA HIS A 298 29.64 -0.17 -15.14
C HIS A 298 30.68 0.00 -14.03
N LEU A 299 31.01 -1.04 -13.26
CA LEU A 299 31.84 -0.90 -12.06
C LEU A 299 33.20 -0.23 -12.35
N ALA A 300 33.86 -0.61 -13.44
CA ALA A 300 35.17 -0.05 -13.80
C ALA A 300 35.13 1.44 -14.20
N GLN A 301 33.95 2.00 -14.51
CA GLN A 301 33.76 3.37 -14.99
C GLN A 301 33.55 4.37 -13.84
N HIS A 302 33.22 3.88 -12.65
CA HIS A 302 32.84 4.70 -11.51
C HIS A 302 33.61 4.28 -10.25
N GLN A 303 33.62 5.13 -9.23
CA GLN A 303 34.06 4.74 -7.89
C GLN A 303 32.99 3.89 -7.20
N TRP A 304 31.72 4.20 -7.43
CA TRP A 304 30.57 3.46 -6.92
C TRP A 304 29.51 3.27 -8.00
N VAL A 305 28.93 2.07 -8.03
CA VAL A 305 27.76 1.77 -8.85
C VAL A 305 26.64 1.29 -7.93
N VAL A 306 25.49 1.96 -8.03
CA VAL A 306 24.30 1.71 -7.21
C VAL A 306 23.18 1.22 -8.10
N TRP A 307 22.77 -0.02 -7.91
CA TRP A 307 21.54 -0.54 -8.49
C TRP A 307 20.32 0.07 -7.79
N VAL A 308 19.32 0.47 -8.57
CA VAL A 308 18.00 0.87 -8.08
C VAL A 308 16.89 0.22 -8.91
N ASP A 309 15.99 -0.50 -8.25
CA ASP A 309 14.80 -1.07 -8.90
C ASP A 309 13.89 0.04 -9.45
N ALA A 310 13.19 -0.25 -10.55
CA ALA A 310 12.34 0.71 -11.25
C ALA A 310 11.08 1.15 -10.46
N ASP A 311 10.82 0.52 -9.32
CA ASP A 311 9.79 0.89 -8.34
C ASP A 311 10.40 1.53 -7.07
N THR A 312 11.54 2.22 -7.21
CA THR A 312 12.14 3.05 -6.15
C THR A 312 12.05 4.54 -6.48
N LEU A 313 11.96 5.39 -5.45
CA LEU A 313 11.95 6.86 -5.56
C LEU A 313 12.81 7.52 -4.49
N PHE A 314 13.61 8.51 -4.90
CA PHE A 314 14.21 9.48 -4.00
C PHE A 314 13.13 10.45 -3.51
N VAL A 315 12.78 10.39 -2.22
CA VAL A 315 11.74 11.24 -1.62
C VAL A 315 12.33 12.58 -1.18
N ASN A 316 13.39 12.54 -0.36
CA ASN A 316 14.14 13.75 -0.04
C ASN A 316 15.24 13.97 -1.09
N GLN A 317 14.91 14.75 -2.12
CA GLN A 317 15.82 15.04 -3.24
C GLN A 317 17.09 15.79 -2.80
N ALA A 318 17.08 16.48 -1.65
CA ALA A 318 18.22 17.23 -1.15
C ALA A 318 19.21 16.37 -0.35
N LYS A 319 18.75 15.27 0.24
CA LYS A 319 19.57 14.38 1.06
C LYS A 319 20.57 13.63 0.17
N ARG A 320 21.82 13.56 0.61
CA ARG A 320 22.95 12.96 -0.12
C ARG A 320 23.11 11.48 0.23
N ILE A 321 23.58 10.68 -0.73
CA ILE A 321 23.86 9.24 -0.53
C ILE A 321 25.27 9.01 0.03
N GLU A 322 26.20 9.92 -0.23
CA GLU A 322 27.62 9.80 0.10
C GLU A 322 27.90 9.49 1.57
N PRO A 323 27.19 10.08 2.57
CA PRO A 323 27.39 9.73 3.96
C PRO A 323 27.13 8.25 4.28
N LEU A 324 26.31 7.57 3.48
CA LEU A 324 26.01 6.14 3.64
C LEU A 324 27.08 5.26 2.99
N LEU A 325 27.83 5.79 2.02
CA LEU A 325 28.90 5.10 1.29
C LEU A 325 30.27 5.26 1.95
N GLU A 326 30.45 6.30 2.77
CA GLU A 326 31.73 6.61 3.40
C GLU A 326 32.24 5.48 4.29
N GLY A 327 33.52 5.12 4.13
CA GLY A 327 34.16 4.05 4.89
C GLY A 327 33.70 2.63 4.53
N ARG A 328 32.87 2.47 3.49
CA ARG A 328 32.37 1.17 3.03
C ARG A 328 32.94 0.81 1.66
N ASP A 329 32.83 -0.48 1.33
CA ASP A 329 33.02 -0.97 -0.04
C ASP A 329 31.74 -1.55 -0.63
N LEU A 330 30.75 -1.86 0.21
CA LEU A 330 29.52 -2.54 -0.17
C LEU A 330 28.41 -2.07 0.76
N LEU A 331 27.22 -1.83 0.21
CA LEU A 331 26.08 -1.34 0.99
C LEU A 331 24.77 -1.95 0.47
N PHE A 332 24.06 -2.62 1.38
CA PHE A 332 22.71 -3.15 1.24
C PHE A 332 21.84 -2.64 2.40
N ALA A 333 20.53 -2.77 2.28
CA ALA A 333 19.60 -2.56 3.39
C ALA A 333 18.96 -3.88 3.83
N LYS A 334 18.64 -3.97 5.12
CA LYS A 334 17.83 -5.05 5.68
C LYS A 334 16.47 -5.11 4.98
N ASP A 335 16.04 -6.31 4.61
CA ASP A 335 14.69 -6.52 4.06
C ASP A 335 13.63 -6.36 5.16
N ILE A 336 12.47 -5.83 4.82
CA ILE A 336 11.35 -5.77 5.78
C ILE A 336 10.80 -7.16 6.14
N GLY A 337 10.93 -8.12 5.23
CA GLY A 337 10.54 -9.49 5.44
C GLY A 337 11.64 -10.34 6.08
N ALA A 338 11.61 -11.62 5.73
CA ALA A 338 12.44 -12.65 6.36
C ALA A 338 13.90 -12.69 5.85
N TRP A 339 14.26 -11.90 4.84
CA TRP A 339 15.60 -11.92 4.24
C TRP A 339 16.59 -11.02 4.98
N ASP A 340 17.88 -11.35 4.96
CA ASP A 340 18.91 -10.53 5.59
C ASP A 340 19.13 -9.21 4.83
N VAL A 341 18.99 -9.23 3.50
CA VAL A 341 19.07 -8.05 2.64
C VAL A 341 17.96 -8.01 1.60
N ASN A 342 17.60 -6.79 1.19
CA ASN A 342 16.78 -6.55 0.01
C ASN A 342 17.65 -6.17 -1.21
N SER A 343 17.40 -6.78 -2.37
CA SER A 343 18.22 -6.58 -3.59
C SER A 343 17.68 -5.48 -4.53
N GLY A 344 16.69 -4.70 -4.09
CA GLY A 344 16.17 -3.58 -4.88
C GLY A 344 17.04 -2.33 -4.84
N VAL A 345 17.92 -2.22 -3.86
CA VAL A 345 18.96 -1.19 -3.80
C VAL A 345 20.26 -1.81 -3.33
N MET A 346 21.29 -1.76 -4.17
CA MET A 346 22.59 -2.40 -3.89
C MET A 346 23.72 -1.50 -4.38
N ALA A 347 24.64 -1.13 -3.51
CA ALA A 347 25.78 -0.26 -3.86
C ALA A 347 27.10 -1.00 -3.75
N PHE A 348 27.91 -0.95 -4.80
CA PHE A 348 29.20 -1.61 -4.91
C PHE A 348 30.27 -0.58 -5.24
N ARG A 349 31.33 -0.51 -4.42
CA ARG A 349 32.53 0.25 -4.74
C ARG A 349 33.36 -0.50 -5.77
N ASN A 350 34.04 0.23 -6.64
CA ASN A 350 34.98 -0.34 -7.60
C ASN A 350 36.25 -0.84 -6.88
N THR A 351 36.22 -2.12 -6.53
CA THR A 351 37.31 -2.89 -5.94
C THR A 351 37.37 -4.27 -6.59
N GLU A 352 38.53 -4.91 -6.62
CA GLU A 352 38.68 -6.27 -7.14
C GLU A 352 37.75 -7.26 -6.43
N ARG A 353 37.63 -7.14 -5.10
CA ARG A 353 36.74 -7.98 -4.28
C ARG A 353 35.27 -7.87 -4.71
N ASN A 354 34.79 -6.67 -5.00
CA ASN A 354 33.41 -6.49 -5.46
C ASN A 354 33.19 -6.95 -6.90
N LEU A 355 34.21 -6.84 -7.75
CA LEU A 355 34.18 -7.39 -9.10
C LEU A 355 34.07 -8.92 -9.07
N GLU A 356 34.82 -9.58 -8.18
CA GLU A 356 34.72 -11.02 -7.93
C GLU A 356 33.34 -11.41 -7.37
N LEU A 357 32.83 -10.67 -6.38
CA LEU A 357 31.50 -10.90 -5.80
C LEU A 357 30.38 -10.80 -6.86
N LEU A 358 30.39 -9.76 -7.69
CA LEU A 358 29.41 -9.60 -8.77
C LEU A 358 29.52 -10.73 -9.81
N THR A 359 30.74 -11.22 -10.06
CA THR A 359 30.96 -12.38 -10.93
C THR A 359 30.34 -13.63 -10.32
N MET A 360 30.56 -13.89 -9.03
CA MET A 360 29.96 -15.01 -8.31
C MET A 360 28.43 -14.95 -8.28
N LEU A 361 27.86 -13.75 -8.03
CA LEU A 361 26.43 -13.52 -8.09
C LEU A 361 25.85 -13.84 -9.46
N TRP A 362 26.49 -13.35 -10.53
CA TRP A 362 26.05 -13.63 -11.89
C TRP A 362 26.17 -15.11 -12.26
N GLU A 363 27.27 -15.77 -11.88
CA GLU A 363 27.43 -17.22 -12.06
C GLU A 363 26.38 -18.03 -11.30
N ARG A 364 25.99 -17.59 -10.10
CA ARG A 364 24.89 -18.22 -9.36
C ARG A 364 23.57 -18.08 -10.10
N ILE A 365 23.25 -16.87 -10.58
CA ILE A 365 22.01 -16.56 -11.32
C ILE A 365 21.92 -17.34 -12.62
N THR A 366 23.01 -17.42 -13.40
CA THR A 366 23.04 -18.16 -14.67
C THR A 366 22.76 -19.66 -14.55
N ARG A 367 22.98 -20.24 -13.37
CA ARG A 367 22.65 -21.66 -13.06
C ARG A 367 21.21 -21.88 -12.60
N VAL A 368 20.41 -20.83 -12.46
CA VAL A 368 18.98 -20.94 -12.14
C VAL A 368 18.25 -21.30 -13.42
N ASP A 369 17.34 -22.27 -13.39
CA ASP A 369 16.60 -22.70 -14.58
C ASP A 369 15.59 -21.64 -15.01
N ASP A 370 14.50 -21.49 -14.26
CA ASP A 370 13.43 -20.53 -14.55
C ASP A 370 13.77 -19.12 -14.02
N LYS A 371 13.83 -18.16 -14.95
CA LYS A 371 14.10 -16.73 -14.73
C LYS A 371 13.05 -15.83 -15.43
N SER A 372 11.89 -16.41 -15.74
CA SER A 372 10.83 -15.76 -16.53
C SER A 372 10.12 -14.61 -15.80
N THR A 373 10.10 -14.65 -14.46
CA THR A 373 9.48 -13.62 -13.62
C THR A 373 10.38 -13.20 -12.47
N VAL A 374 10.03 -12.13 -11.76
CA VAL A 374 10.76 -11.67 -10.56
C VAL A 374 10.71 -12.67 -9.40
N TYR A 375 9.72 -13.56 -9.34
CA TYR A 375 9.55 -14.54 -8.27
C TYR A 375 9.82 -16.00 -8.70
N ALA A 376 10.12 -16.21 -9.99
CA ALA A 376 10.52 -17.52 -10.49
C ALA A 376 11.72 -18.04 -9.68
N SER A 377 11.76 -19.33 -9.36
CA SER A 377 12.89 -19.91 -8.62
C SER A 377 13.28 -19.14 -7.33
N GLN A 378 12.32 -18.56 -6.59
CA GLN A 378 12.52 -17.71 -5.40
C GLN A 378 13.05 -16.27 -5.65
N GLY A 379 13.35 -15.91 -6.89
CA GLY A 379 13.80 -14.55 -7.28
C GLY A 379 15.28 -14.26 -7.04
N ASP A 380 15.78 -13.17 -7.62
CA ASP A 380 17.20 -12.77 -7.53
C ASP A 380 17.65 -12.46 -6.10
N GLN A 381 16.73 -11.92 -5.28
CA GLN A 381 16.99 -11.58 -3.88
C GLN A 381 17.39 -12.82 -3.08
N TYR A 382 16.75 -13.96 -3.30
CA TYR A 382 17.08 -15.22 -2.63
C TYR A 382 18.55 -15.59 -2.85
N TYR A 383 18.97 -15.64 -4.12
CA TYR A 383 20.32 -16.04 -4.49
C TYR A 383 21.38 -15.01 -4.09
N THR A 384 21.00 -13.73 -4.07
CA THR A 384 21.86 -12.66 -3.54
C THR A 384 22.12 -12.87 -2.05
N ASN A 385 21.09 -13.17 -1.26
CA ASN A 385 21.23 -13.49 0.16
C ASN A 385 22.11 -14.74 0.38
N GLU A 386 21.90 -15.82 -0.39
CA GLU A 386 22.73 -17.03 -0.31
C GLU A 386 24.22 -16.74 -0.52
N VAL A 387 24.56 -16.00 -1.58
CA VAL A 387 25.95 -15.68 -1.90
C VAL A 387 26.57 -14.79 -0.82
N LEU A 388 25.88 -13.74 -0.38
CA LEU A 388 26.38 -12.86 0.69
C LEU A 388 26.60 -13.63 2.00
N SER A 389 25.68 -14.53 2.35
CA SER A 389 25.81 -15.39 3.53
C SER A 389 27.03 -16.32 3.42
N GLN A 390 27.21 -16.98 2.29
CA GLN A 390 28.37 -17.86 2.03
C GLN A 390 29.71 -17.11 2.08
N GLN A 391 29.72 -15.83 1.68
CA GLN A 391 30.90 -14.97 1.72
C GLN A 391 31.10 -14.28 3.09
N GLY A 392 30.23 -14.52 4.08
CA GLY A 392 30.31 -13.88 5.39
C GLY A 392 30.12 -12.37 5.34
N LEU A 393 29.31 -11.87 4.40
CA LEU A 393 29.09 -10.45 4.14
C LEU A 393 27.83 -9.88 4.80
N ILE A 394 27.05 -10.70 5.49
CA ILE A 394 25.87 -10.26 6.26
C ILE A 394 26.33 -9.72 7.62
N GLY A 395 26.11 -8.41 7.83
CA GLY A 395 26.42 -7.72 9.08
C GLY A 395 26.57 -6.20 8.89
N ASP A 396 26.74 -5.48 10.00
CA ASP A 396 26.68 -4.00 10.06
C ASP A 396 27.67 -3.26 9.14
N ALA A 397 28.78 -3.90 8.77
CA ALA A 397 29.74 -3.36 7.82
C ALA A 397 29.15 -3.18 6.41
N THR A 398 28.18 -4.04 6.05
CA THR A 398 27.63 -4.15 4.70
C THR A 398 26.14 -3.84 4.65
N VAL A 399 25.40 -4.17 5.70
CA VAL A 399 23.93 -4.10 5.76
C VAL A 399 23.54 -2.98 6.71
N THR A 400 22.84 -1.97 6.19
CA THR A 400 22.22 -0.90 6.98
C THR A 400 20.76 -1.24 7.30
N ASP A 401 20.14 -0.41 8.14
CA ASP A 401 18.72 -0.53 8.45
C ASP A 401 17.85 -0.25 7.21
N LEU A 402 16.60 -0.72 7.24
CA LEU A 402 15.65 -0.57 6.14
C LEU A 402 15.22 0.89 5.90
N LEU A 403 15.38 1.81 6.86
CA LEU A 403 14.98 3.22 6.74
C LEU A 403 16.04 4.08 6.03
N SER A 404 17.27 3.58 5.87
CA SER A 404 18.37 4.36 5.32
C SER A 404 18.34 4.47 3.78
N ILE A 405 18.20 3.36 3.05
CA ILE A 405 18.24 3.34 1.56
C ILE A 405 17.19 2.46 0.89
N ASN A 406 16.30 1.81 1.64
CA ASN A 406 15.33 0.87 1.08
C ASN A 406 14.01 0.91 1.86
N THR A 407 13.53 2.12 2.12
CA THR A 407 12.40 2.33 3.04
C THR A 407 11.11 1.83 2.41
N PRO A 408 10.37 0.92 3.06
CA PRO A 408 9.04 0.54 2.62
C PRO A 408 8.07 1.74 2.69
N PRO A 409 7.09 1.85 1.78
CA PRO A 409 6.25 3.05 1.66
C PRO A 409 5.40 3.34 2.92
N HIS A 410 5.05 2.32 3.71
CA HIS A 410 4.33 2.50 4.97
C HIS A 410 5.20 3.03 6.12
N LEU A 411 6.53 2.98 5.99
CA LEU A 411 7.50 3.57 6.93
C LEU A 411 8.10 4.87 6.41
N ALA A 412 7.75 5.28 5.19
CA ALA A 412 8.30 6.45 4.55
C ALA A 412 7.75 7.75 5.15
N GLY A 413 8.66 8.71 5.38
CA GLY A 413 8.36 10.09 5.73
C GLY A 413 9.04 11.06 4.78
N ASP A 414 8.94 12.36 5.06
CA ASP A 414 9.56 13.40 4.23
C ASP A 414 11.10 13.40 4.32
N ASP A 415 11.66 12.82 5.39
CA ASP A 415 13.11 12.67 5.60
C ASP A 415 13.70 11.37 5.01
N SER A 416 12.86 10.47 4.49
CA SER A 416 13.31 9.25 3.83
C SER A 416 14.12 9.60 2.59
N LEU A 417 15.29 8.96 2.43
CA LEU A 417 16.12 9.16 1.23
C LEU A 417 15.48 8.45 0.04
N LEU A 418 15.39 7.12 0.12
CA LEU A 418 14.98 6.24 -0.97
C LEU A 418 13.88 5.29 -0.48
N VAL A 419 12.73 5.33 -1.15
CA VAL A 419 11.54 4.53 -0.84
C VAL A 419 11.34 3.49 -1.93
N HIS A 420 11.08 2.24 -1.54
CA HIS A 420 10.94 1.10 -2.43
C HIS A 420 9.52 0.52 -2.35
N PHE A 421 8.76 0.61 -3.44
CA PHE A 421 7.33 0.28 -3.53
C PHE A 421 7.08 -1.23 -3.74
N VAL A 422 7.70 -2.05 -2.90
CA VAL A 422 7.65 -3.51 -2.96
C VAL A 422 6.21 -4.04 -2.86
N GLY A 423 5.88 -5.02 -3.71
CA GLY A 423 4.67 -5.84 -3.55
C GLY A 423 3.35 -5.18 -3.95
N LEU A 424 3.38 -3.98 -4.56
CA LEU A 424 2.16 -3.32 -5.05
C LEU A 424 1.85 -3.70 -6.50
N GLY A 425 0.61 -4.04 -6.82
CA GLY A 425 0.16 -4.24 -8.20
C GLY A 425 -0.20 -2.92 -8.91
N GLU A 426 -0.35 -2.96 -10.23
CA GLU A 426 -0.99 -1.87 -10.98
C GLU A 426 -2.53 -1.89 -10.79
N PRO A 427 -3.21 -0.74 -10.84
CA PRO A 427 -2.66 0.62 -11.04
C PRO A 427 -2.11 1.29 -9.76
N TYR A 428 -2.19 0.64 -8.60
CA TYR A 428 -1.83 1.26 -7.31
C TYR A 428 -0.37 1.70 -7.26
N ARG A 429 0.54 0.87 -7.78
CA ARG A 429 1.97 1.17 -7.77
C ARG A 429 2.27 2.47 -8.50
N SER A 430 1.83 2.62 -9.75
CA SER A 430 2.11 3.81 -10.55
C SER A 430 1.47 5.08 -9.96
N VAL A 431 0.20 5.01 -9.55
CA VAL A 431 -0.52 6.15 -8.95
C VAL A 431 0.14 6.59 -7.65
N TYR A 432 0.55 5.64 -6.81
CA TYR A 432 1.18 5.95 -5.53
C TYR A 432 2.59 6.49 -5.68
N MET A 433 3.39 5.91 -6.58
CA MET A 433 4.69 6.47 -6.93
C MET A 433 4.57 7.90 -7.44
N ALA A 434 3.57 8.20 -8.28
CA ALA A 434 3.37 9.55 -8.81
C ALA A 434 2.96 10.57 -7.72
N ASP A 435 2.11 10.17 -6.76
CA ASP A 435 1.74 11.00 -5.61
C ASP A 435 2.97 11.33 -4.74
N VAL A 436 3.83 10.33 -4.49
CA VAL A 436 5.06 10.50 -3.72
C VAL A 436 6.09 11.35 -4.49
N ASP A 437 6.25 11.15 -5.80
CA ASP A 437 7.14 12.00 -6.61
C ASP A 437 6.64 13.46 -6.63
N ALA A 438 5.33 13.69 -6.73
CA ALA A 438 4.76 15.04 -6.64
C ALA A 438 5.08 15.71 -5.30
N ARG A 439 5.09 14.95 -4.19
CA ARG A 439 5.56 15.43 -2.88
C ARG A 439 7.07 15.70 -2.87
N SER A 440 7.88 14.81 -3.42
CA SER A 440 9.35 14.97 -3.48
C SER A 440 9.77 16.26 -4.21
N LYS A 441 9.02 16.68 -5.24
CA LYS A 441 9.24 17.94 -5.96
C LYS A 441 8.99 19.17 -5.09
N ARG A 442 8.04 19.09 -4.15
CA ARG A 442 7.74 20.19 -3.21
C ARG A 442 8.78 20.33 -2.10
N LEU A 443 9.37 19.22 -1.67
CA LEU A 443 10.48 19.20 -0.69
C LEU A 443 11.82 19.66 -1.30
N ALA A 444 11.91 19.66 -2.63
CA ALA A 444 13.14 20.00 -3.34
C ALA A 444 13.37 21.50 -3.52
N GLY A 445 12.30 22.31 -3.44
CA GLY A 445 12.35 23.78 -3.43
C GLY A 445 12.51 24.29 -2.02
#